data_AF-A0A9P0M7Z8-F1
#
_entry.id   AF-A0A9P0M7Z8-F1
#
_cell.length_a   1.000
_cell.length_b   1.000
_cell.length_c   1.000
_cell.angle_alpha   90.00
_cell.angle_beta   90.00
_cell.angle_gamma   90.00
#
_symmetry.space_group_name_H-M   'P 1'
#
loop_
_entity.id
_entity.type
_entity.pdbx_description
1 polymer ?
#
loop_
_entity_poly.entity_id
_entity_poly.type
_entity_poly.pdbx_seq_one_letter_code
_entity_poly.pdbx_strand_id
1 'polypeptide(L)'
;MVRIYDLMYQASVCLNNYYGLMILLVLLGCLLHLLVTPYDLYLAFLEKNWSNTFIFLQSIWTFGHIMRLFLIVQPCEQIGNRLEKLSSIIIRVLWSEHRIDVNQLGVLTMQMLHCPIRFTAAGLTKINRSLITSIVAGVSTYLVILFQFNNTEK
;
A
#
# COMPACT_ATOMS: atom_id res chain seq x y z
N MET A 1 -23.95 16.93 1.23
CA MET A 1 -22.54 16.82 0.77
C MET A 1 -21.56 16.79 1.94
N VAL A 2 -21.53 17.80 2.82
CA VAL A 2 -20.73 17.80 4.07
C VAL A 2 -20.89 16.50 4.88
N ARG A 3 -22.15 16.07 5.11
CA ARG A 3 -22.47 14.80 5.80
C ARG A 3 -21.94 13.54 5.07
N ILE A 4 -21.88 13.56 3.74
CA ILE A 4 -21.38 12.40 2.97
C ILE A 4 -19.88 12.28 3.14
N TYR A 5 -19.14 13.39 3.04
CA TYR A 5 -17.70 13.40 3.27
C TYR A 5 -17.37 12.98 4.71
N ASP A 6 -18.13 13.46 5.69
CA ASP A 6 -17.97 13.05 7.09
C ASP A 6 -18.17 11.55 7.29
N LEU A 7 -19.21 10.96 6.69
CA LEU A 7 -19.44 9.50 6.73
C LEU A 7 -18.27 8.73 6.09
N MET A 8 -17.77 9.18 4.94
CA MET A 8 -16.62 8.55 4.28
C MET A 8 -15.35 8.65 5.14
N TYR A 9 -15.13 9.81 5.77
CA TYR A 9 -14.02 10.03 6.69
C TYR A 9 -14.11 9.10 7.90
N GLN A 10 -15.26 9.04 8.58
CA GLN A 10 -15.48 8.14 9.71
C GLN A 10 -15.31 6.66 9.32
N ALA A 11 -15.82 6.26 8.16
CA ALA A 11 -15.62 4.91 7.64
C ALA A 11 -14.12 4.59 7.45
N SER A 12 -13.34 5.53 6.92
CA SER A 12 -11.89 5.34 6.76
C SER A 12 -11.15 5.25 8.09
N VAL A 13 -11.56 6.04 9.09
CA VAL A 13 -11.01 5.97 10.45
C VAL A 13 -11.34 4.62 11.09
N CYS A 14 -12.57 4.14 10.95
CA CYS A 14 -13.00 2.84 11.45
C CYS A 14 -12.19 1.70 10.81
N LEU A 15 -12.02 1.72 9.49
CA LEU A 15 -11.20 0.75 8.76
C LEU A 15 -9.75 0.72 9.25
N ASN A 16 -9.13 1.91 9.42
CA ASN A 16 -7.77 2.01 9.92
C ASN A 16 -7.64 1.48 11.35
N ASN A 17 -8.60 1.80 12.23
CA ASN A 17 -8.56 1.37 13.63
C ASN A 17 -8.78 -0.14 13.77
N TYR A 18 -9.69 -0.72 12.98
CA TYR A 18 -10.05 -2.13 13.08
C TYR A 18 -9.05 -3.05 12.35
N TYR A 19 -8.69 -2.71 11.11
CA TYR A 19 -7.83 -3.55 10.28
C TYR A 19 -6.36 -3.11 10.26
N GLY A 20 -6.02 -1.94 10.82
CA GLY A 20 -4.69 -1.36 10.70
C GLY A 20 -3.58 -2.29 11.20
N LEU A 21 -3.75 -2.88 12.39
CA LEU A 21 -2.77 -3.82 12.96
C LEU A 21 -2.69 -5.11 12.14
N MET A 22 -3.84 -5.67 11.74
CA MET A 22 -3.87 -6.87 10.92
C MET A 22 -3.16 -6.64 9.58
N ILE A 23 -3.44 -5.54 8.89
CA ILE A 23 -2.78 -5.17 7.64
C ILE A 23 -1.28 -4.99 7.87
N LEU A 24 -0.86 -4.35 8.96
CA LEU A 24 0.55 -4.19 9.29
C LEU A 24 1.25 -5.54 9.42
N LEU A 25 0.68 -6.47 10.18
CA LEU A 25 1.23 -7.82 10.35
C LEU A 25 1.29 -8.59 9.02
N VAL A 26 0.27 -8.43 8.17
CA VAL A 26 0.27 -9.02 6.82
C VAL A 26 1.38 -8.42 5.95
N LEU A 27 1.56 -7.11 5.97
CA LEU A 27 2.62 -6.42 5.22
C LEU A 27 4.01 -6.85 5.69
N LEU A 28 4.22 -6.99 7.00
CA LEU A 28 5.47 -7.50 7.58
C LEU A 28 5.72 -8.96 7.15
N GLY A 29 4.72 -9.83 7.21
CA GLY A 29 4.83 -11.21 6.74
C GLY A 29 5.17 -11.28 5.25
N CYS A 30 4.52 -10.47 4.41
CA CYS A 30 4.85 -10.38 2.99
C CYS A 30 6.29 -9.88 2.77
N LEU A 31 6.74 -8.87 3.53
CA LEU A 31 8.11 -8.38 3.44
C LEU A 31 9.13 -9.48 3.78
N LEU A 32 8.93 -10.21 4.89
CA LEU A 32 9.81 -11.32 5.28
C LEU A 32 9.88 -12.40 4.19
N HIS A 33 8.73 -12.78 3.62
CA HIS A 33 8.73 -13.73 2.50
C HIS A 33 9.44 -13.16 1.27
N LEU A 34 9.27 -11.88 0.95
CA LEU A 34 9.95 -11.24 -0.19
C LEU A 34 11.47 -11.07 0.04
N LEU A 35 11.96 -11.14 1.28
CA LEU A 35 13.39 -11.11 1.59
C LEU A 35 14.02 -12.50 1.49
N VAL A 36 13.40 -13.49 2.12
CA VAL A 36 13.97 -14.84 2.27
C VAL A 36 13.81 -15.66 0.98
N THR A 37 12.59 -15.66 0.43
CA THR A 37 12.22 -16.57 -0.67
C THR A 37 13.04 -16.37 -1.94
N PRO A 38 13.31 -15.13 -2.41
CA PRO A 38 14.14 -14.92 -3.60
C PRO A 38 15.60 -15.32 -3.40
N TYR A 39 16.13 -15.21 -2.17
CA TYR A 39 17.49 -15.65 -1.86
C TYR A 39 17.60 -17.18 -1.90
N ASP A 40 16.64 -17.89 -1.30
CA ASP A 40 16.57 -19.35 -1.38
C ASP A 40 16.45 -19.82 -2.84
N LEU A 41 15.63 -19.12 -3.64
CA LEU A 41 15.49 -19.41 -5.07
C LEU A 41 16.83 -19.21 -5.81
N TYR A 42 17.56 -18.14 -5.50
CA TYR A 42 18.89 -17.89 -6.06
C TYR A 42 19.89 -19.00 -5.72
N LEU A 43 19.95 -19.43 -4.45
CA LEU A 43 20.80 -20.56 -4.04
C LEU A 43 20.39 -21.85 -4.75
N ALA A 44 19.09 -22.11 -4.88
CA ALA A 44 18.58 -23.28 -5.58
C ALA A 44 18.99 -23.32 -7.06
N PHE A 45 19.03 -22.16 -7.72
CA PHE A 45 19.51 -22.03 -9.10
C PHE A 45 21.02 -22.26 -9.22
N LEU A 46 21.82 -21.82 -8.25
CA LEU A 46 23.28 -21.99 -8.27
C LEU A 46 23.72 -23.43 -8.00
N GLU A 47 23.19 -24.03 -6.94
CA GLU A 47 23.65 -25.34 -6.49
C GLU A 47 23.10 -26.48 -7.34
N LYS A 48 22.04 -26.24 -8.13
CA LYS A 48 21.35 -27.21 -9.00
C LYS A 48 20.92 -28.51 -8.28
N ASN A 49 20.95 -28.50 -6.94
CA ASN A 49 20.63 -29.64 -6.08
C ASN A 49 19.14 -29.76 -5.77
N TRP A 50 18.35 -28.75 -6.12
CA TRP A 50 16.92 -28.68 -5.84
C TRP A 50 16.08 -29.12 -7.05
N SER A 51 14.94 -29.75 -6.79
CA SER A 51 14.05 -30.22 -7.87
C SER A 51 13.42 -29.04 -8.62
N ASN A 52 13.24 -29.19 -9.93
CA ASN A 52 12.55 -28.18 -10.76
C ASN A 52 11.14 -27.86 -10.22
N THR A 53 10.47 -28.86 -9.63
CA THR A 53 9.16 -28.68 -8.98
C THR A 53 9.24 -27.74 -7.79
N PHE A 54 10.27 -27.84 -6.95
CA PHE A 54 10.47 -26.95 -5.81
C PHE A 54 10.66 -25.49 -6.28
N ILE A 55 11.55 -25.28 -7.26
CA ILE A 55 11.81 -23.94 -7.83
C ILE A 55 10.52 -23.32 -8.39
N PHE A 56 9.72 -24.11 -9.10
CA PHE A 56 8.44 -23.66 -9.66
C PHE A 56 7.43 -23.26 -8.57
N LEU A 57 7.24 -24.11 -7.55
CA LEU A 57 6.34 -23.82 -6.43
C LEU A 57 6.78 -22.57 -5.67
N GLN A 58 8.08 -22.40 -5.44
CA GLN A 58 8.64 -21.26 -4.74
C GLN A 58 8.50 -19.95 -5.55
N SER A 59 8.60 -20.04 -6.88
CA SER A 59 8.34 -18.92 -7.79
C SER A 59 6.87 -18.49 -7.75
N ILE A 60 5.92 -19.45 -7.80
CA ILE A 60 4.49 -19.18 -7.65
C ILE A 60 4.19 -18.56 -6.29
N TRP A 61 4.79 -19.09 -5.21
CA TRP A 61 4.61 -18.59 -3.86
C TRP A 61 5.05 -17.12 -3.73
N THR A 62 6.24 -16.81 -4.26
CA THR A 62 6.78 -15.44 -4.31
C THR A 62 5.85 -14.51 -5.08
N PHE A 63 5.38 -14.94 -6.25
CA PHE A 63 4.42 -14.18 -7.04
C PHE A 63 3.11 -13.92 -6.28
N GLY A 64 2.62 -14.92 -5.52
CA GLY A 64 1.46 -14.78 -4.65
C GLY A 64 1.62 -13.67 -3.61
N HIS A 65 2.79 -13.55 -2.97
CA HIS A 65 3.08 -12.45 -2.02
C HIS A 65 3.14 -11.08 -2.70
N ILE A 66 3.72 -11.00 -3.89
CA ILE A 66 3.72 -9.77 -4.70
C ILE A 66 2.28 -9.36 -5.02
N MET A 67 1.45 -10.28 -5.50
CA MET A 67 0.04 -10.01 -5.81
C MET A 67 -0.73 -9.57 -4.57
N ARG A 68 -0.50 -10.22 -3.41
CA ARG A 68 -1.12 -9.83 -2.15
C ARG A 68 -0.79 -8.39 -1.76
N LEU A 69 0.45 -7.95 -1.95
CA LEU A 69 0.85 -6.55 -1.73
C LEU A 69 0.06 -5.60 -2.63
N PHE A 70 -0.09 -5.94 -3.92
CA PHE A 70 -0.89 -5.13 -4.86
C PHE A 70 -2.38 -5.09 -4.48
N LEU A 71 -2.96 -6.21 -4.04
CA LEU A 71 -4.36 -6.29 -3.61
C LEU A 71 -4.66 -5.39 -2.41
N ILE A 72 -3.68 -5.19 -1.52
CA ILE A 72 -3.82 -4.28 -0.38
C ILE A 72 -3.63 -2.83 -0.84
N VAL A 73 -2.60 -2.55 -1.64
CA VAL A 73 -2.20 -1.17 -1.96
C VAL A 73 -3.06 -0.52 -3.04
N GLN A 74 -3.40 -1.23 -4.11
CA GLN A 74 -4.09 -0.63 -5.27
C GLN A 74 -5.47 -0.05 -4.92
N PRO A 75 -6.33 -0.71 -4.13
CA PRO A 75 -7.63 -0.13 -3.78
C PRO A 75 -7.47 1.14 -2.95
N CYS A 76 -6.59 1.16 -1.95
CA CYS A 76 -6.33 2.33 -1.12
C CYS A 76 -5.82 3.52 -1.94
N GLU A 77 -4.89 3.27 -2.86
CA GLU A 77 -4.37 4.27 -3.80
C GLU A 77 -5.47 4.81 -4.73
N GLN A 78 -6.28 3.93 -5.32
CA GLN A 78 -7.34 4.33 -6.23
C GLN A 78 -8.40 5.17 -5.52
N ILE A 79 -8.77 4.79 -4.29
CA ILE A 79 -9.73 5.56 -3.49
C ILE A 79 -9.15 6.93 -3.15
N GLY A 80 -7.89 7.02 -2.72
CA GLY A 80 -7.22 8.29 -2.45
C GLY A 80 -7.24 9.23 -3.66
N ASN A 81 -6.78 8.73 -4.82
CA ASN A 81 -6.75 9.50 -6.07
C ASN A 81 -8.15 9.91 -6.56
N ARG A 82 -9.15 9.03 -6.42
CA ARG A 82 -10.54 9.36 -6.78
C ARG A 82 -11.10 10.42 -5.85
N LEU A 83 -10.81 10.36 -4.55
CA LEU A 83 -11.32 11.32 -3.59
C LEU A 83 -10.73 12.71 -3.81
N GLU A 84 -9.43 12.81 -4.09
CA GLU A 84 -8.79 14.10 -4.45
C GLU A 84 -9.47 14.71 -5.68
N LYS A 85 -9.67 13.92 -6.75
CA LYS A 85 -10.37 14.39 -7.96
C LYS A 85 -11.82 14.78 -7.67
N LEU A 86 -12.57 13.93 -6.97
CA LEU A 86 -13.97 14.18 -6.60
C LEU A 86 -14.09 15.46 -5.78
N SER A 87 -13.17 15.71 -4.85
CA SER A 87 -13.18 16.92 -4.03
C SER A 87 -13.13 18.19 -4.86
N SER A 88 -12.22 18.24 -5.83
CA SER A 88 -12.05 19.37 -6.74
C SER A 88 -13.28 19.59 -7.64
N ILE A 89 -13.87 18.51 -8.16
CA ILE A 89 -15.07 18.56 -9.02
C ILE A 89 -16.28 19.03 -8.22
N ILE A 90 -16.48 18.48 -7.01
CA ILE A 90 -17.58 18.83 -6.12
C ILE A 90 -17.55 20.33 -5.82
N ILE A 91 -16.40 20.84 -5.37
CA ILE A 91 -16.22 22.28 -5.08
C ILE A 91 -16.58 23.13 -6.29
N ARG A 92 -16.06 22.78 -7.48
CA ARG A 92 -16.32 23.53 -8.71
C ARG A 92 -17.79 23.54 -9.13
N VAL A 93 -18.46 22.38 -9.05
CA VAL A 93 -19.88 22.24 -9.44
C VAL A 93 -20.78 23.01 -8.47
N LEU A 94 -20.59 22.83 -7.17
CA LEU A 94 -21.38 23.51 -6.14
C LEU A 94 -21.27 25.04 -6.25
N TRP A 95 -20.07 25.54 -6.52
CA TRP A 95 -19.83 26.95 -6.77
C TRP A 95 -20.52 27.45 -8.05
N SER A 96 -20.33 26.74 -9.17
CA SER A 96 -20.89 27.13 -10.46
C SER A 96 -22.43 27.15 -10.47
N GLU A 97 -23.06 26.21 -9.78
CA GLU A 97 -24.52 26.10 -9.71
C GLU A 97 -25.14 27.01 -8.62
N HIS A 98 -24.34 27.83 -7.92
CA HIS A 98 -24.78 28.65 -6.79
C HIS A 98 -25.55 27.86 -5.71
N ARG A 99 -25.23 26.56 -5.58
CA ARG A 99 -25.87 25.63 -4.63
C ARG A 99 -25.24 25.64 -3.24
N ILE A 100 -24.19 26.44 -3.05
CA ILE A 100 -23.47 26.59 -1.79
C ILE A 100 -23.12 28.06 -1.59
N ASP A 101 -23.23 28.57 -0.36
CA ASP A 101 -22.75 29.90 -0.02
C ASP A 101 -21.23 29.91 0.25
N VAL A 102 -20.64 31.09 0.37
CA VAL A 102 -19.19 31.29 0.60
C VAL A 102 -18.71 30.70 1.93
N ASN A 103 -19.52 30.80 2.99
CA ASN A 103 -19.23 30.23 4.31
C ASN A 103 -19.30 28.70 4.28
N GLN A 104 -20.32 28.12 3.66
CA GLN A 104 -20.50 26.68 3.50
C GLN A 104 -19.39 26.07 2.63
N LEU A 105 -18.98 26.78 1.58
CA LEU A 105 -17.82 26.39 0.77
C LEU A 105 -16.52 26.43 1.59
N GLY A 106 -16.35 27.46 2.42
CA GLY A 106 -15.23 27.57 3.35
C GLY A 106 -15.17 26.38 4.30
N VAL A 107 -16.29 26.03 4.94
CA VAL A 107 -16.40 24.88 5.85
C VAL A 107 -16.08 23.57 5.13
N LEU A 108 -16.63 23.33 3.94
CA LEU A 108 -16.38 22.12 3.17
C LEU A 108 -14.90 21.98 2.80
N THR A 109 -14.30 23.06 2.27
CA THR A 109 -12.90 23.07 1.85
C THR A 109 -11.96 22.86 3.05
N MET A 110 -12.26 23.55 4.16
CA MET A 110 -11.53 23.40 5.43
C MET A 110 -11.61 21.97 5.96
N GLN A 111 -12.79 21.35 5.93
CA GLN A 111 -12.98 19.96 6.36
C GLN A 111 -12.17 18.99 5.47
N MET A 112 -12.17 19.20 4.16
CA MET A 112 -11.39 18.37 3.23
C MET A 112 -9.88 18.52 3.43
N LEU A 113 -9.41 19.70 3.82
CA LEU A 113 -8.02 19.98 4.09
C LEU A 113 -7.57 19.35 5.43
N HIS A 114 -8.36 19.50 6.49
CA HIS A 114 -8.00 19.08 7.84
C HIS A 114 -8.31 17.62 8.16
N CYS A 115 -9.31 17.03 7.49
CA CYS A 115 -9.72 15.64 7.69
C CYS A 115 -9.47 14.78 6.44
N PRO A 116 -8.23 14.68 5.94
CA PRO A 116 -7.96 13.93 4.73
C PRO A 116 -8.19 12.44 4.98
N ILE A 117 -9.04 11.83 4.15
CA ILE A 117 -9.24 10.38 4.12
C ILE A 117 -7.94 9.74 3.66
N ARG A 118 -7.30 8.99 4.56
CA ARG A 118 -6.03 8.31 4.32
C ARG A 118 -6.10 6.91 4.88
N PHE A 119 -5.62 5.93 4.11
CA PHE A 119 -5.53 4.55 4.58
C PHE A 119 -4.15 4.31 5.17
N THR A 120 -4.12 3.78 6.39
CA THR A 120 -2.88 3.52 7.12
C THR A 120 -2.92 2.16 7.79
N ALA A 121 -1.77 1.51 7.90
CA ALA A 121 -1.62 0.29 8.68
C ALA A 121 -1.14 0.66 10.09
N ALA A 122 -2.08 0.64 11.05
CA ALA A 122 -1.88 0.98 12.46
C ALA A 122 -1.24 2.37 12.70
N GLY A 123 -1.39 3.30 11.76
CA GLY A 123 -0.73 4.61 11.81
C GLY A 123 0.78 4.61 11.50
N LEU A 124 1.43 3.45 11.38
CA LEU A 124 2.88 3.37 11.11
C LEU A 124 3.22 3.64 9.64
N THR A 125 2.42 3.13 8.72
CA THR A 125 2.67 3.29 7.29
C THR A 125 1.42 3.66 6.53
N LYS A 126 1.58 4.52 5.52
CA LYS A 126 0.51 4.90 4.59
C LYS A 126 0.41 3.82 3.51
N ILE A 127 -0.80 3.36 3.25
CA ILE A 127 -1.05 2.33 2.23
C ILE A 127 -1.26 3.04 0.89
N ASN A 128 -0.17 3.25 0.16
CA ASN A 128 -0.14 3.91 -1.14
C ASN A 128 0.94 3.27 -2.05
N ARG A 129 1.05 3.70 -3.31
CA ARG A 129 2.05 3.14 -4.25
C ARG A 129 3.50 3.29 -3.78
N SER A 130 3.80 4.32 -2.98
CA SER A 130 5.14 4.52 -2.42
C SER A 130 5.54 3.40 -1.44
N LEU A 131 4.57 2.73 -0.80
CA LEU A 131 4.83 1.54 0.01
C LEU A 131 5.44 0.40 -0.83
N ILE A 132 4.90 0.17 -2.04
CA ILE A 132 5.43 -0.87 -2.95
C ILE A 132 6.85 -0.54 -3.35
N THR A 133 7.11 0.71 -3.78
CA THR A 133 8.45 1.11 -4.19
C THR A 133 9.46 1.00 -3.04
N SER A 134 9.03 1.33 -1.82
CA SER A 134 9.86 1.20 -0.61
C SER A 134 10.19 -0.26 -0.29
N ILE A 135 9.21 -1.17 -0.41
CA ILE A 135 9.43 -2.61 -0.22
C ILE A 135 10.37 -3.15 -1.31
N VAL A 136 10.14 -2.82 -2.58
CA VAL A 136 10.99 -3.25 -3.69
C VAL A 136 12.42 -2.76 -3.50
N ALA A 137 12.62 -1.50 -3.11
CA ALA A 137 13.93 -0.95 -2.81
C ALA A 137 14.61 -1.71 -1.65
N GLY A 138 13.90 -1.88 -0.53
CA GLY A 138 14.44 -2.59 0.64
C GLY A 138 14.81 -4.04 0.35
N VAL A 139 13.95 -4.78 -0.36
CA VAL A 139 14.22 -6.15 -0.82
C VAL A 139 15.42 -6.19 -1.73
N SER A 140 15.51 -5.28 -2.71
CA SER A 140 16.64 -5.24 -3.65
C SER A 140 17.96 -4.98 -2.92
N THR A 141 17.99 -4.00 -2.01
CA THR A 141 19.19 -3.70 -1.19
C THR A 141 19.61 -4.91 -0.36
N TYR A 142 18.66 -5.57 0.30
CA TYR A 142 18.95 -6.76 1.09
C TYR A 142 19.52 -7.91 0.27
N LEU A 143 18.92 -8.20 -0.90
CA LEU A 143 19.40 -9.27 -1.78
C LEU A 143 20.81 -8.98 -2.31
N VAL A 144 21.11 -7.72 -2.65
CA VAL A 144 22.47 -7.31 -3.05
C VAL A 144 23.47 -7.56 -1.94
N ILE A 145 23.12 -7.22 -0.69
CA ILE A 145 23.97 -7.45 0.48
C ILE A 145 24.24 -8.95 0.64
N LEU A 146 23.20 -9.79 0.63
CA LEU A 146 23.37 -11.24 0.75
C LEU A 146 24.22 -11.83 -0.36
N PHE A 147 24.03 -11.37 -1.59
CA PHE A 147 24.84 -11.78 -2.74
C PHE A 147 26.33 -11.46 -2.52
N GLN A 148 26.64 -10.26 -2.03
CA GLN A 148 28.01 -9.86 -1.74
C GLN A 148 28.65 -10.72 -0.65
N PHE A 149 27.92 -11.01 0.43
CA PHE A 149 28.40 -11.88 1.51
C PHE A 149 28.67 -13.31 1.02
N ASN A 150 27.72 -13.91 0.30
CA ASN A 150 27.87 -15.28 -0.23
C ASN A 150 29.03 -15.44 -1.21
N ASN A 151 29.38 -14.41 -1.98
CA ASN A 151 30.54 -14.46 -2.89
C ASN A 151 31.87 -14.19 -2.19
N THR A 152 31.86 -13.61 -0.98
CA THR A 152 33.08 -13.37 -0.21
C THR A 152 33.48 -14.60 0.61
N GLU A 153 32.52 -15.45 0.98
CA GLU A 153 32.76 -16.71 1.70
C GLU A 153 33.15 -17.89 0.80
N LYS A 154 33.03 -17.75 -0.53
CA LYS A 154 33.49 -18.73 -1.53
C LYS A 154 34.87 -18.38 -2.05
#